data_AF-A0A1F4HJR0-F1
#
_entry.id   AF-A0A1F4HJR0-F1
#
_cell.length_a   1.000
_cell.length_b   1.000
_cell.length_c   1.000
_cell.angle_alpha   90.00
_cell.angle_beta   90.00
_cell.angle_gamma   90.00
#
_symmetry.space_group_name_H-M   'P 1'
#
loop_
_entity.id
_entity.type
_entity.pdbx_description
1 polymer ?
#
loop_
_entity_poly.entity_id
_entity_poly.type
_entity_poly.pdbx_seq_one_letter_code
_entity_poly.pdbx_strand_id
1 'polypeptide(L)'
;MRANDKGGKRLQRLPGEEFVRRFLLHVLPTGIKRIRHYGVLASSCKGAKLNAAWVALQMPLPNAQAMQSAQGFMARVAPKDVDLCPCCKVGRLQVTAVLQGQARLPAPSGSVLPPGRGPPP
;
A
#
# COMPACT_ATOMS: atom_id res chain seq x y z
N MET A 1 -12.51 5.08 -18.34
CA MET A 1 -12.67 4.39 -19.64
C MET A 1 -12.59 5.46 -20.70
N ARG A 2 -11.49 5.53 -21.48
CA ARG A 2 -11.38 6.51 -22.56
C ARG A 2 -12.41 6.17 -23.64
N ALA A 3 -12.94 7.17 -24.33
CA ALA A 3 -13.88 6.93 -25.43
C ALA A 3 -13.18 6.08 -26.50
N ASN A 4 -12.05 6.56 -26.99
CA ASN A 4 -11.28 5.97 -28.08
C ASN A 4 -9.77 6.21 -27.82
N ASP A 5 -8.90 5.66 -28.66
CA ASP A 5 -7.42 5.79 -28.57
C ASP A 5 -6.90 7.24 -28.69
N LYS A 6 -7.74 8.16 -29.18
CA LYS A 6 -7.44 9.61 -29.30
C LYS A 6 -7.78 10.45 -28.06
N GLY A 7 -8.23 9.83 -26.96
CA GLY A 7 -8.34 10.53 -25.66
C GLY A 7 -9.57 11.44 -25.47
N GLY A 8 -10.70 11.17 -26.13
CA GLY A 8 -11.95 11.92 -25.95
C GLY A 8 -12.66 11.67 -24.60
N LYS A 9 -13.42 12.68 -24.12
CA LYS A 9 -14.33 12.56 -22.97
C LYS A 9 -15.48 11.62 -23.35
N ARG A 10 -15.72 10.57 -22.55
CA ARG A 10 -16.82 9.61 -22.76
C ARG A 10 -17.95 9.91 -21.78
N LEU A 11 -19.14 10.20 -22.29
CA LEU A 11 -20.35 10.20 -21.46
C LEU A 11 -20.88 8.76 -21.35
N GLN A 12 -21.27 8.36 -20.14
CA GLN A 12 -21.94 7.08 -19.90
C GLN A 12 -23.03 7.29 -18.87
N ARG A 13 -24.25 6.81 -19.16
CA ARG A 13 -25.35 6.78 -18.20
C ARG A 13 -25.18 5.53 -17.32
N LEU A 14 -25.28 5.71 -16.00
CA LEU A 14 -25.13 4.64 -15.02
C LEU A 14 -26.34 4.66 -14.07
N PRO A 15 -26.78 3.51 -13.55
CA PRO A 15 -27.70 3.46 -12.42
C PRO A 15 -27.15 4.25 -11.24
N GLY A 16 -28.03 4.87 -10.45
CA GLY A 16 -27.63 5.75 -9.33
C GLY A 16 -26.69 5.07 -8.34
N GLU A 17 -26.95 3.81 -7.99
CA GLU A 17 -26.12 3.02 -7.07
C GLU A 17 -24.69 2.83 -7.59
N GLU A 18 -24.52 2.51 -8.87
CA GLU A 18 -23.20 2.31 -9.48
C GLU A 18 -22.46 3.65 -9.66
N PHE A 19 -23.19 4.75 -9.87
CA PHE A 19 -22.61 6.09 -9.85
C PHE A 19 -22.04 6.43 -8.47
N VAL A 20 -22.82 6.27 -7.41
CA VAL A 20 -22.39 6.56 -6.02
C VAL A 20 -21.20 5.67 -5.65
N ARG A 21 -21.27 4.37 -5.95
CA ARG A 21 -20.16 3.44 -5.72
C ARG A 21 -18.87 3.88 -6.40
N ARG A 22 -18.90 4.23 -7.70
CA ARG A 22 -17.71 4.72 -8.41
C ARG A 22 -17.23 6.07 -7.89
N PHE A 23 -18.15 6.97 -7.57
CA PHE A 23 -17.82 8.29 -7.03
C PHE A 23 -17.07 8.17 -5.70
N LEU A 24 -17.53 7.31 -4.78
CA LEU A 24 -16.88 7.07 -3.50
C LEU A 24 -15.49 6.43 -3.62
N LEU A 25 -15.18 5.71 -4.70
CA LEU A 25 -13.80 5.25 -4.99
C LEU A 25 -12.85 6.39 -5.39
N HIS A 26 -13.38 7.56 -5.73
CA HIS A 26 -12.60 8.75 -6.09
C HIS A 26 -12.46 9.75 -4.95
N VAL A 27 -13.40 9.76 -4.01
CA VAL A 27 -13.33 10.58 -2.79
C VAL A 27 -12.34 9.94 -1.83
N LEU A 28 -11.27 10.65 -1.49
CA LEU A 28 -10.37 10.18 -0.44
C LEU A 28 -10.95 10.53 0.94
N PRO A 29 -10.94 9.61 1.90
CA PRO A 29 -11.24 9.91 3.30
C PRO A 29 -10.36 11.05 3.81
N THR A 30 -10.89 11.86 4.73
CA THR A 30 -10.15 12.92 5.41
C THR A 30 -8.88 12.38 6.05
N GLY A 31 -7.77 13.09 5.84
CA GLY A 31 -6.44 12.68 6.32
C GLY A 31 -5.63 11.79 5.36
N ILE A 32 -6.23 11.30 4.27
CA ILE A 32 -5.51 10.52 3.25
C ILE A 32 -5.20 11.41 2.03
N LYS A 33 -3.98 11.32 1.50
CA LYS A 33 -3.56 12.02 0.27
C LYS A 33 -3.30 11.04 -0.86
N ARG A 34 -3.89 11.27 -2.04
CA ARG A 34 -3.71 10.40 -3.21
C ARG A 34 -2.39 10.75 -3.89
N ILE A 35 -1.36 9.95 -3.65
CA ILE A 35 -0.08 10.09 -4.36
C ILE A 35 -0.21 9.42 -5.73
N ARG A 36 -0.06 10.20 -6.79
CA ARG A 36 0.03 9.68 -8.16
C ARG A 36 1.50 9.62 -8.53
N HIS A 37 2.04 8.42 -8.68
CA HIS A 37 3.37 8.24 -9.23
C HIS A 37 3.32 8.31 -10.75
N TYR A 38 4.15 9.18 -11.34
CA TYR A 38 4.34 9.29 -12.79
C TYR A 38 5.77 8.90 -13.18
N GLY A 39 6.02 8.81 -14.49
CA GLY A 39 7.35 8.52 -15.02
C GLY A 39 7.85 7.13 -14.65
N VAL A 40 9.06 7.07 -14.07
CA VAL A 40 9.74 5.81 -13.69
C VAL A 40 9.05 5.10 -12.53
N LEU A 41 8.33 5.82 -11.66
CA LEU A 41 7.65 5.25 -10.49
C LEU A 41 6.18 4.86 -10.75
N ALA A 42 5.67 5.07 -11.96
CA ALA A 42 4.28 4.75 -12.30
C ALA A 42 4.00 3.24 -12.20
N SER A 43 2.93 2.84 -11.50
CA SER A 43 2.66 1.43 -11.16
C SER A 43 2.68 0.46 -12.35
N SER A 44 2.19 0.89 -13.52
CA SER A 44 2.13 0.08 -14.74
C SER A 44 3.50 -0.26 -15.34
N CYS A 45 4.54 0.53 -15.04
CA CYS A 45 5.86 0.37 -15.65
C CYS A 45 7.01 0.47 -14.65
N LYS A 46 6.72 0.60 -13.35
CA LYS A 46 7.71 0.84 -12.29
C LYS A 46 8.80 -0.23 -12.27
N GLY A 47 8.45 -1.51 -12.38
CA GLY A 47 9.44 -2.60 -12.36
C GLY A 47 10.45 -2.48 -13.50
N ALA A 48 9.97 -2.41 -14.74
CA ALA A 48 10.83 -2.31 -15.92
C ALA A 48 11.64 -1.00 -15.95
N LYS A 49 11.01 0.14 -15.68
CA LYS A 49 11.69 1.44 -15.74
C LYS A 49 12.68 1.65 -14.61
N LEU A 50 12.42 1.14 -13.41
CA LEU A 50 13.41 1.21 -12.32
C LEU A 50 14.62 0.35 -12.62
N ASN A 51 14.43 -0.85 -13.16
CA ASN A 51 15.56 -1.70 -13.54
C ASN A 51 16.43 -1.00 -14.61
N ALA A 52 15.81 -0.46 -15.66
CA ALA A 52 16.52 0.31 -16.68
C ALA A 52 17.26 1.52 -16.09
N ALA A 53 16.63 2.24 -15.14
CA ALA A 53 17.28 3.36 -14.46
C ALA A 53 18.49 2.91 -13.62
N TRP A 54 18.40 1.80 -12.90
CA TRP A 54 19.53 1.24 -12.15
C TRP A 54 20.70 0.87 -13.06
N VAL A 55 20.44 0.24 -14.20
CA VAL A 55 21.47 -0.10 -15.20
C VAL A 55 22.11 1.18 -15.76
N ALA A 56 21.31 2.17 -16.14
CA ALA A 56 21.80 3.44 -16.69
C ALA A 56 22.67 4.22 -15.69
N LEU A 57 22.32 4.15 -14.40
CA LEU A 57 23.09 4.76 -13.31
C LEU A 57 24.29 3.92 -12.86
N GLN A 58 24.53 2.75 -13.47
CA GLN A 58 25.56 1.80 -13.05
C GLN A 58 25.47 1.48 -11.55
N MET A 59 24.25 1.36 -11.04
CA MET A 59 24.02 1.10 -9.63
C MET A 59 24.66 -0.23 -9.23
N PRO A 60 25.39 -0.29 -8.11
CA PRO A 60 25.93 -1.54 -7.62
C PRO A 60 24.79 -2.51 -7.28
N LEU A 61 25.11 -3.80 -7.34
CA LEU A 61 24.19 -4.85 -6.91
C LEU A 61 23.69 -4.55 -5.49
N PRO A 62 22.40 -4.77 -5.20
CA PRO A 62 21.87 -4.59 -3.86
C PRO A 62 22.70 -5.40 -2.85
N ASN A 63 23.03 -4.77 -1.71
CA ASN A 63 23.71 -5.46 -0.64
C ASN A 63 22.90 -6.70 -0.23
N ALA A 64 23.53 -7.88 -0.18
CA ALA A 64 22.88 -9.11 0.26
C ALA A 64 22.20 -8.97 1.63
N GLN A 65 22.74 -8.11 2.49
CA GLN A 65 22.14 -7.76 3.78
C GLN A 65 20.82 -6.99 3.68
N ALA A 66 20.62 -6.21 2.61
CA ALA A 66 19.38 -5.50 2.32
C ALA A 66 18.31 -6.41 1.70
N MET A 67 18.72 -7.56 1.15
CA MET A 67 17.82 -8.58 0.60
C MET A 67 17.38 -9.62 1.64
N GLN A 68 17.82 -9.50 2.90
CA GLN A 68 17.45 -10.45 3.95
C GLN A 68 15.95 -10.36 4.29
N SER A 69 15.42 -11.47 4.80
CA SER A 69 14.06 -11.49 5.34
C SER A 69 13.94 -10.51 6.52
N ALA A 70 12.71 -10.05 6.79
CA ALA A 70 12.43 -9.20 7.94
C ALA A 70 12.93 -9.84 9.25
N GLN A 71 12.77 -11.16 9.41
CA GLN A 71 13.28 -11.90 10.57
C GLN A 71 14.81 -11.85 10.66
N GLY A 72 15.54 -12.10 9.56
CA GLY A 72 17.00 -12.00 9.54
C GLY A 72 17.52 -10.59 9.80
N PHE A 73 16.80 -9.56 9.34
CA PHE A 73 17.09 -8.18 9.70
C PHE A 73 16.91 -7.93 11.20
N MET A 74 15.76 -8.31 11.76
CA MET A 74 15.45 -8.11 13.18
C MET A 74 16.44 -8.86 14.09
N ALA A 75 16.82 -10.09 13.76
CA ALA A 75 17.82 -10.84 14.52
C ALA A 75 19.18 -10.14 14.63
N ARG A 76 19.56 -9.32 13.63
CA ARG A 76 20.83 -8.59 13.64
C ARG A 76 20.76 -7.24 14.34
N VAL A 77 19.62 -6.54 14.23
CA VAL A 77 19.50 -5.12 14.63
C VAL A 77 18.73 -4.96 15.94
N ALA A 78 17.86 -5.90 16.30
CA ALA A 78 17.05 -5.79 17.50
C ALA A 78 17.95 -5.90 18.76
N PRO A 79 17.82 -4.99 19.73
CA PRO A 79 18.55 -5.08 20.99
C PRO A 79 18.19 -6.30 21.85
N LYS A 80 17.07 -6.95 21.54
CA LYS A 80 16.50 -8.10 22.26
C LYS A 80 15.96 -9.10 21.25
N ASP A 81 16.00 -10.38 21.61
CA ASP A 81 15.39 -11.44 20.82
C ASP A 81 13.88 -11.21 20.73
N VAL A 82 13.41 -10.85 19.53
CA VAL A 82 11.99 -10.57 19.23
C VAL A 82 11.14 -11.83 19.19
N ASP A 83 11.77 -13.00 19.14
CA ASP A 83 11.06 -14.28 19.20
C ASP A 83 10.79 -14.69 20.65
N LEU A 84 11.31 -13.99 21.67
CA LEU A 84 10.99 -14.26 23.08
C LEU A 84 9.65 -13.64 23.50
N CYS A 85 8.90 -14.39 24.29
CA CYS A 85 7.65 -13.91 24.88
C CYS A 85 7.94 -12.76 25.86
N PRO A 86 7.34 -11.57 25.66
CA PRO A 86 7.57 -10.42 26.53
C PRO A 86 7.02 -10.62 27.96
N CYS A 87 6.07 -11.54 28.14
CA CYS A 87 5.45 -11.82 29.43
C CYS A 87 6.31 -12.74 30.30
N CYS A 88 6.67 -13.92 29.80
CA CYS A 88 7.39 -14.92 30.59
C CYS A 88 8.92 -14.93 30.37
N LYS A 89 9.42 -14.32 29.29
CA LYS A 89 10.85 -14.27 28.89
C LYS A 89 11.55 -15.62 28.68
N VAL A 90 10.83 -16.73 28.82
CA VAL A 90 11.33 -18.11 28.64
C VAL A 90 10.76 -18.72 27.36
N GLY A 91 9.46 -18.53 27.11
CA GLY A 91 8.80 -19.08 25.92
C GLY A 91 9.16 -18.32 24.64
N ARG A 92 9.08 -19.02 23.50
CA ARG A 92 9.23 -18.41 22.17
C ARG A 92 7.88 -18.22 21.49
N LEU A 93 7.69 -17.05 20.87
CA LEU A 93 6.55 -16.74 20.02
C LEU A 93 6.60 -17.63 18.77
N GLN A 94 5.45 -18.16 18.38
CA GLN A 94 5.29 -19.00 17.20
C GLN A 94 4.32 -18.33 16.23
N VAL A 95 4.64 -18.37 14.94
CA VAL A 95 3.75 -17.85 13.90
C VAL A 95 2.56 -18.79 13.77
N THR A 96 1.38 -18.33 14.16
CA THR A 96 0.14 -19.12 14.08
C THR A 96 -0.62 -18.90 12.78
N ALA A 97 -0.47 -17.73 12.16
CA ALA A 97 -1.08 -17.39 10.88
C ALA A 97 -0.29 -16.30 10.16
N VAL A 98 -0.30 -16.34 8.82
CA VAL A 98 0.19 -15.26 7.97
C VAL A 98 -0.99 -14.64 7.25
N LEU A 99 -1.29 -13.37 7.54
CA LEU A 99 -2.31 -12.62 6.84
C LEU A 99 -1.71 -12.05 5.55
N GLN A 100 -2.19 -12.51 4.40
CA GLN A 100 -1.77 -11.92 3.14
C GLN A 100 -2.35 -10.51 2.99
N GLY A 101 -1.52 -9.57 2.56
CA GLY A 101 -1.97 -8.24 2.19
C GLY A 101 -3.01 -8.35 1.08
N GLN A 102 -4.19 -7.76 1.27
CA GLN A 102 -5.23 -7.80 0.24
C GLN A 102 -4.79 -6.95 -0.95
N ALA A 103 -4.69 -7.56 -2.15
CA ALA A 103 -4.37 -6.83 -3.38
C ALA A 103 -5.43 -5.77 -3.73
N ARG A 104 -6.63 -5.90 -3.16
CA ARG A 104 -7.72 -4.95 -3.27
C ARG A 104 -8.31 -4.75 -1.89
N LEU A 105 -8.44 -3.50 -1.47
CA LEU A 105 -9.19 -3.17 -0.27
C LEU A 105 -10.64 -3.67 -0.45
N PRO A 106 -11.27 -4.19 0.62
CA PRO A 106 -12.66 -4.55 0.56
C PRO A 106 -13.47 -3.28 0.26
N ALA A 107 -14.65 -3.44 -0.34
CA ALA A 107 -15.55 -2.31 -0.50
C ALA A 107 -15.75 -1.66 0.87
N PRO A 108 -15.82 -0.32 0.98
CA PRO A 108 -16.17 0.35 2.23
C PRO A 108 -17.63 0.01 2.57
N SER A 109 -17.87 -1.18 3.08
CA SER A 109 -19.15 -1.62 3.61
C SER A 109 -19.15 -1.33 5.11
N GLY A 110 -19.85 -0.27 5.50
CA GLY A 110 -20.19 0.01 6.89
C GLY A 110 -19.29 1.04 7.56
N SER A 111 -19.91 2.13 8.00
CA SER A 111 -19.35 3.28 8.70
C SER A 111 -18.60 2.92 9.98
N VAL A 112 -17.33 3.32 10.10
CA VAL A 112 -16.80 3.80 11.37
C VAL A 112 -16.65 5.31 11.21
N LEU A 113 -17.71 6.05 11.55
CA LEU A 113 -17.59 7.48 11.78
C LEU A 113 -16.77 7.65 13.07
N PRO A 114 -15.57 8.25 13.04
CA PRO A 114 -14.96 8.71 14.29
C PRO A 114 -15.90 9.76 14.90
N PRO A 115 -16.11 9.78 16.23
CA PRO A 115 -16.92 10.81 16.87
C PRO A 115 -16.32 12.17 16.54
N GLY A 116 -17.06 12.96 15.75
CA GLY A 116 -16.64 14.27 15.30
C GLY A 116 -16.42 15.19 16.49
N ARG A 117 -15.16 15.44 16.84
CA ARG A 117 -14.79 16.55 17.72
C ARG A 117 -14.65 17.77 16.82
N GLY A 118 -15.69 18.60 16.77
CA GLY A 118 -15.55 19.96 16.28
C GLY A 118 -14.58 20.75 17.16
N PRO A 119 -13.89 21.76 16.63
CA PRO A 119 -13.04 22.63 17.44
C PRO A 119 -13.90 23.41 18.45
N PRO A 120 -13.43 23.60 19.71
CA PRO A 120 -14.14 24.41 20.70
C PRO A 120 -14.17 25.90 20.27
N PRO A 121 -15.14 26.69 20.80
CA PRO A 121 -15.43 28.07 20.38
C PRO A 121 -14.26 29.03 20.58
#